data_AF-A0A6H9GZJ8-F1
#
_entry.id   AF-A0A6H9GZJ8-F1
#
_cell.length_a   1.000
_cell.length_b   1.000
_cell.length_c   1.000
_cell.angle_alpha   90.00
_cell.angle_beta   90.00
_cell.angle_gamma   90.00
#
_symmetry.space_group_name_H-M   'P 1'
#
loop_
_entity.id
_entity.type
_entity.pdbx_description
1 polymer ?
#
loop_
_entity_poly.entity_id
_entity_poly.type
_entity_poly.pdbx_seq_one_letter_code
_entity_poly.pdbx_strand_id
1 'polypeptide(L)'
;MRIAVLSGMALLVTTLPTLAQIPIEPILLTTATRFNCGPHLETYIVRSLDNRRGTGIRCVKFSKGQQGSSIPRLSWYGEGTWEGATYRHLGQAIDRGRMLVGFASDIHGNGEDANFNYPGNLEIRTVRPGVIRVTGAWNEEWRSASSVNYNPLPRPKTCGSHFNQYQVTDLTGGRRGKGLRCMLKEGPANTTWFGNGDWDGNTYSHLGTRGKNGYGAADICPPERVHATIFGTICNNFDYGSLTFTSTRSGFNINGAWSEKWLLVR
;
A
#
# COMPACT_ATOMS: atom_id res chain seq x y z
N MET A 1 43.98 -37.43 -84.64
CA MET A 1 43.60 -38.81 -84.28
C MET A 1 43.71 -38.95 -82.75
N ARG A 2 42.69 -39.59 -82.16
CA ARG A 2 42.50 -39.98 -80.74
C ARG A 2 41.85 -38.96 -79.78
N ILE A 3 40.64 -39.38 -79.40
CA ILE A 3 39.77 -38.97 -78.29
C ILE A 3 40.48 -39.24 -76.95
N ALA A 4 40.26 -38.38 -75.96
CA ALA A 4 40.37 -38.72 -74.56
C ALA A 4 39.14 -38.18 -73.82
N VAL A 5 38.36 -39.10 -73.25
CA VAL A 5 37.25 -38.87 -72.34
C VAL A 5 37.83 -38.71 -70.93
N LEU A 6 37.36 -37.72 -70.17
CA LEU A 6 37.56 -37.65 -68.73
C LEU A 6 36.22 -37.38 -68.05
N SER A 7 35.71 -38.44 -67.43
CA SER A 7 34.61 -38.46 -66.48
C SER A 7 35.07 -37.89 -65.14
N GLY A 8 34.24 -37.09 -64.46
CA GLY A 8 34.59 -36.53 -63.15
C GLY A 8 33.39 -36.01 -62.36
N MET A 9 32.84 -36.91 -61.54
CA MET A 9 31.97 -36.78 -60.35
C MET A 9 31.20 -35.48 -60.07
N ALA A 10 29.86 -35.59 -60.07
CA ALA A 10 28.96 -34.68 -59.37
C ALA A 10 28.93 -35.02 -57.86
N LEU A 11 29.33 -34.07 -57.01
CA LEU A 11 29.11 -34.13 -55.56
C LEU A 11 27.70 -33.65 -55.24
N LEU A 12 26.82 -34.56 -54.79
CA LEU A 12 25.57 -34.19 -54.11
C LEU A 12 25.91 -33.70 -52.71
N VAL A 13 25.71 -32.40 -52.46
CA VAL A 13 25.71 -31.84 -51.11
C VAL A 13 24.30 -32.06 -50.53
N THR A 14 24.18 -32.99 -49.58
CA THR A 14 22.96 -33.18 -48.81
C THR A 14 22.90 -32.16 -47.68
N THR A 15 22.09 -31.11 -47.85
CA THR A 15 21.76 -30.19 -46.76
C THR A 15 20.77 -30.86 -45.81
N LEU A 16 21.21 -31.20 -44.59
CA LEU A 16 20.33 -31.64 -43.51
C LEU A 16 19.38 -30.49 -43.12
N PRO A 17 18.07 -30.72 -42.96
CA PRO A 17 17.17 -29.71 -42.44
C PRO A 17 17.51 -29.45 -40.97
N THR A 18 17.88 -28.22 -40.65
CA THR A 18 17.96 -27.73 -39.27
C THR A 18 16.57 -27.79 -38.66
N LEU A 19 16.38 -28.69 -37.70
CA LEU A 19 15.23 -28.68 -36.79
C LEU A 19 15.19 -27.32 -36.09
N ALA A 20 14.13 -26.55 -36.35
CA ALA A 20 13.85 -25.32 -35.62
C ALA A 20 13.71 -25.67 -34.13
N GLN A 21 14.65 -25.22 -33.31
CA GLN A 21 14.52 -25.24 -31.86
C GLN A 21 13.37 -24.28 -31.52
N ILE A 22 12.23 -24.84 -31.11
CA ILE A 22 11.15 -24.06 -30.52
C ILE A 22 11.73 -23.44 -29.23
N PRO A 23 11.80 -22.11 -29.10
CA PRO A 23 12.19 -21.50 -27.84
C PRO A 23 11.11 -21.86 -26.82
N ILE A 24 11.42 -22.79 -25.92
CA ILE A 24 10.65 -22.99 -24.71
C ILE A 24 11.00 -21.79 -23.84
N GLU A 25 10.17 -20.74 -23.90
CA GLU A 25 10.23 -19.71 -22.87
C GLU A 25 10.07 -20.41 -21.52
N PRO A 26 10.98 -20.18 -20.56
CA PRO A 26 10.79 -20.75 -19.23
C PRO A 26 9.45 -20.23 -18.72
N ILE A 27 8.54 -21.15 -18.42
CA ILE A 27 7.34 -20.84 -17.65
C ILE A 27 7.84 -20.29 -16.32
N LEU A 28 7.87 -18.97 -16.21
CA LEU A 28 8.01 -18.26 -14.94
C LEU A 28 6.76 -18.64 -14.14
N LEU A 29 6.85 -19.75 -13.41
CA LEU A 29 6.00 -20.02 -12.26
C LEU A 29 6.24 -18.89 -11.28
N THR A 30 5.48 -17.80 -11.42
CA THR A 30 5.37 -16.77 -10.39
C THR A 30 4.84 -17.50 -9.17
N THR A 31 5.72 -17.78 -8.20
CA THR A 31 5.33 -18.29 -6.89
C THR A 31 4.20 -17.41 -6.38
N ALA A 32 3.05 -18.02 -6.09
CA ALA A 32 1.88 -17.31 -5.60
C ALA A 32 2.27 -16.53 -4.33
N THR A 33 2.32 -15.22 -4.43
CA THR A 33 2.82 -14.37 -3.35
C THR A 33 1.72 -14.14 -2.31
N ARG A 34 1.79 -14.79 -1.15
CA ARG A 34 0.80 -14.63 -0.08
C ARG A 34 1.05 -13.33 0.69
N PHE A 35 0.28 -12.31 0.37
CA PHE A 35 0.25 -11.05 1.10
C PHE A 35 -0.73 -11.11 2.28
N ASN A 36 -0.31 -10.54 3.41
CA ASN A 36 -1.20 -10.02 4.46
C ASN A 36 -0.58 -8.74 5.04
N CYS A 37 -1.39 -7.93 5.71
CA CYS A 37 -0.97 -6.66 6.28
C CYS A 37 -0.13 -6.76 7.56
N GLY A 38 0.23 -7.98 7.99
CA GLY A 38 0.86 -8.23 9.28
C GLY A 38 -0.16 -8.52 10.39
N PRO A 39 0.31 -8.90 11.60
CA PRO A 39 -0.54 -9.36 12.70
C PRO A 39 -1.28 -8.24 13.44
N HIS A 40 -1.00 -6.97 13.12
CA HIS A 40 -1.50 -5.80 13.85
C HIS A 40 -2.47 -4.95 13.03
N LEU A 41 -2.79 -5.42 11.83
CA LEU A 41 -3.73 -4.81 10.89
C LEU A 41 -4.64 -5.90 10.32
N GLU A 42 -5.90 -5.57 10.16
CA GLU A 42 -6.86 -6.47 9.52
C GLU A 42 -6.70 -6.38 8.01
N THR A 43 -6.50 -7.54 7.36
CA THR A 43 -6.34 -7.62 5.91
C THR A 43 -7.68 -7.86 5.25
N TYR A 44 -8.05 -6.99 4.32
CA TYR A 44 -9.24 -7.18 3.49
C TYR A 44 -8.88 -7.21 2.01
N ILE A 45 -9.57 -8.05 1.25
CA ILE A 45 -9.61 -8.00 -0.21
C ILE A 45 -10.80 -7.18 -0.68
N VAL A 46 -10.61 -6.45 -1.76
CA VAL A 46 -11.63 -5.58 -2.33
C VAL A 46 -12.38 -6.31 -3.45
N ARG A 47 -13.71 -6.18 -3.46
CA ARG A 47 -14.58 -6.59 -4.55
C ARG A 47 -15.41 -5.40 -5.01
N SER A 48 -15.56 -5.24 -6.32
CA SER A 48 -16.45 -4.23 -6.87
C SER A 48 -17.90 -4.63 -6.60
N LEU A 49 -18.74 -3.66 -6.24
CA LEU A 49 -20.20 -3.83 -6.26
C LEU A 49 -20.79 -3.51 -7.63
N ASP A 50 -20.09 -2.71 -8.43
CA ASP A 50 -20.53 -2.30 -9.77
C ASP A 50 -19.94 -3.18 -10.89
N ASN A 51 -19.51 -4.41 -10.57
CA ASN A 51 -18.87 -5.35 -11.50
C ASN A 51 -17.63 -4.84 -12.28
N ARG A 52 -16.94 -3.81 -11.76
CA ARG A 52 -15.64 -3.40 -12.30
C ARG A 52 -14.61 -4.50 -12.10
N ARG A 53 -13.78 -4.73 -13.11
CA ARG A 53 -12.65 -5.65 -13.05
C ARG A 53 -11.54 -4.99 -12.25
N GLY A 54 -10.95 -5.73 -11.32
CA GLY A 54 -9.88 -5.21 -10.50
C GLY A 54 -9.59 -6.07 -9.29
N THR A 55 -8.50 -5.73 -8.61
CA THR A 55 -8.09 -6.34 -7.35
C THR A 55 -7.58 -5.25 -6.43
N GLY A 56 -7.54 -5.53 -5.13
CA GLY A 56 -6.93 -4.60 -4.20
C GLY A 56 -7.00 -5.11 -2.78
N ILE A 57 -6.19 -4.48 -1.94
CA ILE A 57 -6.12 -4.77 -0.52
C ILE A 57 -6.54 -3.55 0.29
N ARG A 58 -6.99 -3.79 1.52
CA ARG A 58 -7.08 -2.79 2.58
C ARG A 58 -6.40 -3.34 3.81
N CYS A 59 -5.44 -2.58 4.34
CA CYS A 59 -4.87 -2.80 5.66
C CYS A 59 -5.59 -1.87 6.63
N VAL A 60 -6.40 -2.43 7.52
CA VAL A 60 -7.32 -1.66 8.36
C VAL A 60 -6.85 -1.68 9.81
N LYS A 61 -6.72 -0.50 10.41
CA LYS A 61 -6.53 -0.33 11.85
C LYS A 61 -7.83 0.18 12.47
N PHE A 62 -8.38 -0.58 13.42
CA PHE A 62 -9.55 -0.16 14.17
C PHE A 62 -9.15 0.70 15.36
N SER A 63 -9.91 1.76 15.60
CA SER A 63 -9.79 2.65 16.74
C SER A 63 -11.14 2.72 17.44
N LYS A 64 -11.15 2.79 18.77
CA LYS A 64 -12.40 2.86 19.55
C LYS A 64 -13.07 4.24 19.46
N GLY A 65 -13.07 4.88 18.28
CA GLY A 65 -13.85 6.08 18.00
C GLY A 65 -15.32 5.85 18.37
N GLN A 66 -15.93 6.88 18.94
CA GLN A 66 -17.32 6.86 19.41
C GLN A 66 -18.14 7.87 18.63
N GLN A 67 -19.46 7.67 18.61
CA GLN A 67 -20.43 8.59 18.03
C GLN A 67 -20.14 10.04 18.44
N GLY A 68 -20.09 10.93 17.45
CA GLY A 68 -19.90 12.36 17.65
C GLY A 68 -18.47 12.79 17.95
N SER A 69 -17.52 11.86 18.12
CA SER A 69 -16.11 12.18 18.28
C SER A 69 -15.43 12.44 16.92
N SER A 70 -14.33 13.19 16.93
CA SER A 70 -13.44 13.34 15.78
C SER A 70 -12.41 12.20 15.67
N ILE A 71 -12.53 11.17 16.50
CA ILE A 71 -11.61 10.03 16.52
C ILE A 71 -12.11 9.03 15.48
N PRO A 72 -11.26 8.58 14.55
CA PRO A 72 -11.66 7.55 13.60
C PRO A 72 -12.18 6.31 14.31
N ARG A 73 -13.19 5.66 13.74
CA ARG A 73 -13.62 4.31 14.12
C ARG A 73 -12.73 3.26 13.45
N LEU A 74 -12.28 3.55 12.25
CA LEU A 74 -11.27 2.79 11.54
C LEU A 74 -10.47 3.73 10.64
N SER A 75 -9.26 3.31 10.31
CA SER A 75 -8.41 3.91 9.29
C SER A 75 -7.88 2.80 8.40
N TRP A 76 -7.58 3.12 7.14
CA TRP A 76 -7.06 2.14 6.21
C TRP A 76 -6.02 2.72 5.28
N TYR A 77 -5.04 1.88 4.96
CA TYR A 77 -4.24 1.98 3.76
C TYR A 77 -4.81 1.05 2.71
N GLY A 78 -4.84 1.45 1.44
CA GLY A 78 -5.28 0.61 0.34
C GLY A 78 -4.49 0.83 -0.92
N GLU A 79 -4.31 -0.24 -1.70
CA GLU A 79 -3.77 -0.21 -3.05
C GLU A 79 -4.34 -1.34 -3.88
N GLY A 80 -4.27 -1.19 -5.20
CA GLY A 80 -4.85 -2.15 -6.13
C GLY A 80 -4.95 -1.61 -7.55
N THR A 81 -5.80 -2.26 -8.34
CA THR A 81 -6.13 -1.87 -9.71
C THR A 81 -7.63 -1.90 -9.94
N TRP A 82 -8.12 -0.96 -10.75
CA TRP A 82 -9.46 -0.98 -11.31
C TRP A 82 -9.38 -0.73 -12.82
N GLU A 83 -9.89 -1.66 -13.63
CA GLU A 83 -9.82 -1.62 -15.10
C GLU A 83 -8.38 -1.38 -15.62
N GLY A 84 -7.40 -1.98 -14.94
CA GLY A 84 -5.98 -1.81 -15.26
C GLY A 84 -5.33 -0.56 -14.67
N ALA A 85 -6.11 0.43 -14.20
CA ALA A 85 -5.59 1.63 -13.57
C ALA A 85 -5.21 1.35 -12.11
N THR A 86 -3.96 1.62 -11.75
CA THR A 86 -3.40 1.47 -10.41
C THR A 86 -3.86 2.61 -9.49
N TYR A 87 -4.08 2.29 -8.23
CA TYR A 87 -4.41 3.26 -7.22
C TYR A 87 -3.72 2.93 -5.90
N ARG A 88 -3.48 3.98 -5.11
CA ARG A 88 -3.03 3.90 -3.71
C ARG A 88 -3.74 5.00 -2.94
N HIS A 89 -4.28 4.69 -1.77
CA HIS A 89 -5.04 5.65 -0.98
C HIS A 89 -4.90 5.40 0.51
N LEU A 90 -5.18 6.45 1.26
CA LEU A 90 -5.30 6.44 2.70
C LEU A 90 -6.67 7.00 3.05
N GLY A 91 -7.33 6.40 4.03
CA GLY A 91 -8.60 6.93 4.51
C GLY A 91 -8.90 6.65 5.96
N GLN A 92 -9.97 7.28 6.43
CA GLN A 92 -10.49 7.18 7.78
C GLN A 92 -12.01 7.23 7.78
N ALA A 93 -12.63 6.56 8.74
CA ALA A 93 -14.08 6.58 8.93
C ALA A 93 -14.43 7.18 10.29
N ILE A 94 -15.32 8.17 10.32
CA ILE A 94 -15.77 8.83 11.56
C ILE A 94 -17.21 8.41 11.86
N ASP A 95 -17.47 8.10 13.13
CA ASP A 95 -18.81 7.79 13.60
C ASP A 95 -19.64 9.07 13.79
N ARG A 96 -20.62 9.28 12.90
CA ARG A 96 -21.58 10.39 12.95
C ARG A 96 -22.93 9.97 13.55
N GLY A 97 -22.98 8.84 14.25
CA GLY A 97 -24.13 8.33 14.99
C GLY A 97 -25.13 7.54 14.16
N ARG A 98 -25.51 8.05 12.99
CA ARG A 98 -26.39 7.31 12.06
C ARG A 98 -25.62 6.39 11.11
N MET A 99 -24.35 6.71 10.85
CA MET A 99 -23.49 6.00 9.91
C MET A 99 -22.01 6.32 10.17
N LEU A 100 -21.12 5.48 9.64
CA LEU A 100 -19.71 5.85 9.51
C LEU A 100 -19.52 6.61 8.19
N VAL A 101 -19.00 7.83 8.30
CA VAL A 101 -18.65 8.67 7.14
C VAL A 101 -17.17 8.52 6.87
N GLY A 102 -16.82 8.03 5.69
CA GLY A 102 -15.46 7.81 5.22
C GLY A 102 -14.91 9.03 4.47
N PHE A 103 -13.64 9.31 4.73
CA PHE A 103 -12.81 10.31 4.07
C PHE A 103 -11.59 9.59 3.50
N ALA A 104 -11.21 9.89 2.26
CA ALA A 104 -10.03 9.29 1.66
C ALA A 104 -9.40 10.20 0.61
N SER A 105 -8.14 9.94 0.31
CA SER A 105 -7.42 10.60 -0.76
C SER A 105 -6.41 9.64 -1.38
N ASP A 106 -6.14 9.82 -2.67
CA ASP A 106 -5.15 9.02 -3.39
C ASP A 106 -3.74 9.57 -3.20
N ILE A 107 -2.80 8.70 -2.81
CA ILE A 107 -1.37 8.98 -2.85
C ILE A 107 -0.95 8.92 -4.33
N HIS A 108 -0.34 9.99 -4.82
CA HIS A 108 -0.06 10.16 -6.23
C HIS A 108 1.36 10.70 -6.48
N GLY A 109 1.87 10.47 -7.70
CA GLY A 109 3.21 10.89 -8.14
C GLY A 109 4.29 9.81 -8.01
N ASN A 110 3.91 8.55 -7.77
CA ASN A 110 4.84 7.42 -7.63
C ASN A 110 4.61 6.32 -8.68
N GLY A 111 3.80 6.61 -9.70
CA GLY A 111 3.38 5.65 -10.75
C GLY A 111 1.92 5.23 -10.66
N GLU A 112 1.16 5.74 -9.68
CA GLU A 112 -0.29 5.53 -9.60
C GLU A 112 -1.03 6.28 -10.72
N ASP A 113 -2.06 5.67 -11.31
CA ASP A 113 -2.94 6.30 -12.30
C ASP A 113 -4.00 7.19 -11.64
N ALA A 114 -4.51 6.76 -10.48
CA ALA A 114 -5.53 7.48 -9.74
C ALA A 114 -4.96 8.68 -8.96
N ASN A 115 -5.69 9.79 -8.98
CA ASN A 115 -5.38 11.01 -8.24
C ASN A 115 -6.67 11.74 -7.84
N PHE A 116 -7.46 11.09 -6.99
CA PHE A 116 -8.75 11.59 -6.55
C PHE A 116 -8.78 11.90 -5.06
N ASN A 117 -9.81 12.64 -4.67
CA ASN A 117 -10.08 13.04 -3.31
C ASN A 117 -11.55 12.79 -2.95
N TYR A 118 -11.80 12.32 -1.73
CA TYR A 118 -13.10 11.83 -1.28
C TYR A 118 -13.45 12.48 0.08
N PRO A 119 -13.93 13.74 0.07
CA PRO A 119 -14.10 14.55 1.27
C PRO A 119 -15.41 14.24 2.01
N GLY A 120 -15.53 13.03 2.59
CA GLY A 120 -16.69 12.67 3.41
C GLY A 120 -17.89 12.16 2.63
N ASN A 121 -17.67 11.68 1.41
CA ASN A 121 -18.69 11.15 0.50
C ASN A 121 -18.66 9.61 0.39
N LEU A 122 -18.03 8.94 1.35
CA LEU A 122 -18.05 7.50 1.50
C LEU A 122 -18.93 7.12 2.68
N GLU A 123 -19.83 6.18 2.48
CA GLU A 123 -20.61 5.55 3.52
C GLU A 123 -20.01 4.18 3.84
N ILE A 124 -19.65 3.93 5.10
CA ILE A 124 -19.00 2.70 5.52
C ILE A 124 -19.91 1.93 6.47
N ARG A 125 -20.19 0.67 6.15
CA ARG A 125 -21.05 -0.21 6.96
C ARG A 125 -20.41 -1.57 7.17
N THR A 126 -20.26 -1.99 8.42
CA THR A 126 -20.00 -3.40 8.72
C THR A 126 -21.28 -4.19 8.50
N VAL A 127 -21.32 -4.99 7.43
CA VAL A 127 -22.54 -5.72 7.02
C VAL A 127 -22.68 -7.02 7.81
N ARG A 128 -21.54 -7.66 8.11
CA ARG A 128 -21.41 -8.87 8.94
C ARG A 128 -19.94 -9.00 9.38
N PRO A 129 -19.60 -9.88 10.33
CA PRO A 129 -18.21 -10.10 10.72
C PRO A 129 -17.30 -10.35 9.51
N GLY A 130 -16.18 -9.62 9.45
CA GLY A 130 -15.22 -9.70 8.35
C GLY A 130 -15.69 -9.12 7.01
N VAL A 131 -16.83 -8.42 6.94
CA VAL A 131 -17.28 -7.76 5.70
C VAL A 131 -17.68 -6.31 5.96
N ILE A 132 -17.00 -5.40 5.27
CA ILE A 132 -17.30 -3.96 5.26
C ILE A 132 -17.76 -3.59 3.87
N ARG A 133 -18.89 -2.89 3.77
CA ARG A 133 -19.39 -2.31 2.53
C ARG A 133 -19.07 -0.81 2.53
N VAL A 134 -18.58 -0.33 1.39
CA VAL A 134 -18.35 1.08 1.14
C VAL A 134 -19.19 1.51 -0.07
N THR A 135 -20.04 2.51 0.12
CA THR A 135 -20.92 3.07 -0.91
C THR A 135 -20.74 4.59 -1.02
N GLY A 136 -21.26 5.21 -2.08
CA GLY A 136 -21.14 6.65 -2.34
C GLY A 136 -20.20 6.90 -3.50
N ALA A 137 -19.07 7.59 -3.26
CA ALA A 137 -18.07 7.78 -4.32
C ALA A 137 -17.33 6.50 -4.70
N TRP A 138 -17.29 5.51 -3.80
CA TRP A 138 -16.86 4.14 -4.09
C TRP A 138 -18.05 3.20 -3.95
N ASN A 139 -18.03 2.09 -4.68
CA ASN A 139 -18.99 1.00 -4.52
C ASN A 139 -18.20 -0.31 -4.44
N GLU A 140 -17.76 -0.61 -3.23
CA GLU A 140 -16.87 -1.72 -2.93
C GLU A 140 -17.36 -2.54 -1.73
N GLU A 141 -17.00 -3.82 -1.72
CA GLU A 141 -17.10 -4.68 -0.55
C GLU A 141 -15.70 -5.17 -0.18
N TRP A 142 -15.32 -4.93 1.07
CA TRP A 142 -14.08 -5.39 1.67
C TRP A 142 -14.36 -6.68 2.42
N ARG A 143 -13.68 -7.76 2.06
CA ARG A 143 -13.82 -9.07 2.72
C ARG A 143 -12.52 -9.42 3.42
N SER A 144 -12.60 -9.71 4.72
CA SER A 144 -11.45 -10.13 5.51
C SER A 144 -10.84 -11.40 4.91
N ALA A 145 -9.51 -11.44 4.88
CA ALA A 145 -8.75 -12.55 4.35
C ALA A 145 -7.50 -12.77 5.21
N SER A 146 -7.15 -14.03 5.46
CA SER A 146 -5.90 -14.37 6.15
C SER A 146 -4.67 -14.16 5.27
N SER A 147 -4.83 -14.33 3.96
CA SER A 147 -3.82 -14.00 2.94
C SER A 147 -4.47 -13.85 1.57
N VAL A 148 -3.79 -13.18 0.65
CA VAL A 148 -4.22 -12.98 -0.74
C VAL A 148 -3.02 -13.00 -1.68
N ASN A 149 -3.21 -13.51 -2.90
CA ASN A 149 -2.23 -13.33 -3.96
C ASN A 149 -2.28 -11.88 -4.45
N TYR A 150 -1.30 -11.09 -4.06
CA TYR A 150 -1.25 -9.67 -4.37
C TYR A 150 0.20 -9.21 -4.46
N ASN A 151 0.51 -8.41 -5.49
CA ASN A 151 1.81 -7.79 -5.67
C ASN A 151 1.71 -6.30 -5.29
N PRO A 152 2.37 -5.88 -4.21
CA PRO A 152 2.34 -4.50 -3.77
C PRO A 152 2.96 -3.51 -4.75
N LEU A 153 2.48 -2.27 -4.70
CA LEU A 153 3.07 -1.17 -5.46
C LEU A 153 4.41 -0.73 -4.81
N PRO A 154 5.39 -0.22 -5.58
CA PRO A 154 6.63 0.31 -5.03
C PRO A 154 6.38 1.41 -3.98
N ARG A 155 7.25 1.49 -2.96
CA ARG A 155 7.11 2.44 -1.85
C ARG A 155 6.95 3.87 -2.34
N PRO A 156 5.98 4.63 -1.80
CA PRO A 156 5.82 6.02 -2.19
C PRO A 156 7.04 6.84 -1.74
N LYS A 157 7.43 7.78 -2.60
CA LYS A 157 8.46 8.81 -2.40
C LYS A 157 7.84 10.20 -2.22
N THR A 158 6.60 10.37 -2.65
CA THR A 158 5.76 11.55 -2.42
C THR A 158 4.33 11.13 -2.09
N CYS A 159 3.59 12.02 -1.42
CA CYS A 159 2.20 11.81 -1.05
C CYS A 159 1.21 12.37 -2.09
N GLY A 160 1.63 13.26 -2.97
CA GLY A 160 0.72 14.02 -3.83
C GLY A 160 0.01 15.18 -3.10
N SER A 161 -0.81 15.94 -3.85
CA SER A 161 -1.39 17.22 -3.39
C SER A 161 -2.46 17.10 -2.31
N HIS A 162 -3.10 15.93 -2.18
CA HIS A 162 -4.19 15.70 -1.24
C HIS A 162 -3.73 15.39 0.20
N PHE A 163 -2.42 15.38 0.44
CA PHE A 163 -1.84 15.10 1.76
C PHE A 163 -0.99 16.25 2.26
N ASN A 164 -0.87 16.34 3.59
CA ASN A 164 0.25 17.05 4.19
C ASN A 164 1.43 16.08 4.21
N GLN A 165 2.43 16.36 3.38
CA GLN A 165 3.65 15.55 3.28
C GLN A 165 4.67 16.01 4.31
N TYR A 166 5.22 15.07 5.08
CA TYR A 166 6.32 15.34 5.99
C TYR A 166 7.55 14.49 5.65
N GLN A 167 8.72 15.12 5.66
CA GLN A 167 9.99 14.42 5.76
C GLN A 167 10.30 14.16 7.23
N VAL A 168 10.77 12.97 7.53
CA VAL A 168 11.04 12.52 8.89
C VAL A 168 12.51 12.31 9.11
N THR A 169 13.02 12.84 10.22
CA THR A 169 14.35 12.54 10.76
C THR A 169 14.22 12.12 12.22
N ASP A 170 15.28 11.54 12.78
CA ASP A 170 15.33 11.22 14.19
C ASP A 170 15.29 12.51 15.02
N LEU A 171 14.48 12.54 16.09
CA LEU A 171 14.28 13.76 16.88
C LEU A 171 15.50 14.10 17.75
N THR A 172 16.17 13.08 18.27
CA THR A 172 17.36 13.26 19.14
C THR A 172 18.65 13.34 18.34
N GLY A 173 18.61 12.98 17.06
CA GLY A 173 19.77 12.91 16.17
C GLY A 173 20.64 11.68 16.39
N GLY A 174 20.18 10.73 17.21
CA GLY A 174 20.93 9.53 17.59
C GLY A 174 20.86 8.40 16.58
N ARG A 175 19.84 8.37 15.71
CA ARG A 175 19.65 7.32 14.69
C ARG A 175 19.83 7.87 13.29
N ARG A 176 20.43 7.06 12.40
CA ARG A 176 20.53 7.41 10.99
C ARG A 176 19.29 6.89 10.28
N GLY A 177 18.71 7.72 9.42
CA GLY A 177 17.56 7.31 8.64
C GLY A 177 16.69 8.49 8.23
N LYS A 178 15.66 8.15 7.46
CA LYS A 178 14.68 9.13 6.99
C LYS A 178 13.36 8.45 6.69
N GLY A 179 12.29 9.23 6.69
CA GLY A 179 10.97 8.75 6.32
C GLY A 179 10.12 9.78 5.60
N LEU A 180 9.02 9.27 5.05
CA LEU A 180 7.90 10.00 4.49
C LEU A 180 6.69 9.80 5.41
N ARG A 181 5.89 10.84 5.61
CA ARG A 181 4.55 10.73 6.21
C ARG A 181 3.55 11.45 5.34
N CYS A 182 2.52 10.72 4.95
CA CYS A 182 1.37 11.23 4.22
C CYS A 182 0.22 11.36 5.20
N MET A 183 0.07 12.55 5.80
CA MET A 183 -1.03 12.84 6.71
C MET A 183 -2.25 13.27 5.90
N LEU A 184 -3.37 12.57 6.10
CA LEU A 184 -4.61 12.86 5.40
C LEU A 184 -5.09 14.28 5.73
N LYS A 185 -5.43 15.07 4.71
CA LYS A 185 -6.04 16.40 4.89
C LYS A 185 -7.54 16.31 5.12
N GLU A 186 -8.19 15.31 4.54
CA GLU A 186 -9.64 15.18 4.56
C GLU A 186 -10.19 14.62 5.87
N GLY A 187 -11.32 15.20 6.29
CA GLY A 187 -11.97 14.88 7.55
C GLY A 187 -11.27 15.54 8.74
N PRO A 188 -11.36 14.95 9.95
CA PRO A 188 -10.62 15.44 11.10
C PRO A 188 -9.12 15.53 10.81
N ALA A 189 -8.54 16.70 11.06
CA ALA A 189 -7.13 16.95 10.79
C ALA A 189 -6.21 16.20 11.77
N ASN A 190 -5.00 15.89 11.30
CA ASN A 190 -3.91 15.30 12.08
C ASN A 190 -4.29 13.97 12.77
N THR A 191 -5.18 13.18 12.17
CA THR A 191 -5.63 11.92 12.75
C THR A 191 -4.94 10.72 12.13
N THR A 192 -4.98 10.59 10.80
CA THR A 192 -4.58 9.38 10.08
C THR A 192 -3.44 9.68 9.11
N TRP A 193 -2.41 8.84 9.16
CA TRP A 193 -1.26 8.94 8.25
C TRP A 193 -0.80 7.56 7.78
N PHE A 194 -0.30 7.53 6.55
CA PHE A 194 0.60 6.47 6.10
C PHE A 194 2.03 6.95 6.29
N GLY A 195 2.92 6.07 6.74
CA GLY A 195 4.34 6.38 6.83
C GLY A 195 5.18 5.27 6.25
N ASN A 196 6.31 5.62 5.65
CA ASN A 196 7.34 4.66 5.28
C ASN A 196 8.71 5.30 5.45
N GLY A 197 9.72 4.51 5.81
CA GLY A 197 11.08 5.02 5.93
C GLY A 197 12.14 3.94 6.10
N ASP A 198 13.31 4.38 6.51
CA ASP A 198 14.45 3.55 6.86
C ASP A 198 15.06 4.09 8.15
N TRP A 199 15.35 3.19 9.09
CA TRP A 199 16.12 3.46 10.29
C TRP A 199 17.26 2.45 10.36
N ASP A 200 18.50 2.94 10.32
CA ASP A 200 19.72 2.14 10.39
C ASP A 200 19.73 0.95 9.39
N GLY A 201 19.23 1.19 8.17
CA GLY A 201 19.15 0.18 7.09
C GLY A 201 17.93 -0.75 7.17
N ASN A 202 17.05 -0.56 8.16
CA ASN A 202 15.82 -1.33 8.29
C ASN A 202 14.63 -0.51 7.79
N THR A 203 14.00 -1.02 6.74
CA THR A 203 12.85 -0.37 6.13
C THR A 203 11.55 -0.73 6.83
N TYR A 204 10.61 0.21 6.84
CA TYR A 204 9.28 0.03 7.42
C TYR A 204 8.21 0.80 6.65
N SER A 205 6.96 0.40 6.84
CA SER A 205 5.76 1.10 6.42
C SER A 205 4.69 0.89 7.46
N HIS A 206 3.94 1.92 7.83
CA HIS A 206 2.92 1.84 8.87
C HIS A 206 1.67 2.63 8.53
N LEU A 207 0.57 2.16 9.11
CA LEU A 207 -0.66 2.92 9.22
C LEU A 207 -0.79 3.44 10.64
N GLY A 208 -0.81 4.76 10.77
CA GLY A 208 -1.05 5.43 12.04
C GLY A 208 -2.40 6.12 12.09
N THR A 209 -2.98 6.14 13.30
CA THR A 209 -4.25 6.84 13.52
C THR A 209 -4.39 7.33 14.95
N ARG A 210 -5.29 8.30 15.16
CA ARG A 210 -5.69 8.79 16.48
C ARG A 210 -6.68 7.84 17.13
N GLY A 211 -6.51 7.59 18.42
CA GLY A 211 -7.46 6.89 19.28
C GLY A 211 -7.91 7.76 20.45
N LYS A 212 -8.70 7.17 21.36
CA LYS A 212 -9.23 7.85 22.55
C LYS A 212 -8.13 8.41 23.46
N ASN A 213 -7.03 7.67 23.62
CA ASN A 213 -5.98 7.98 24.58
C ASN A 213 -4.74 8.64 23.95
N GLY A 214 -4.83 9.10 22.70
CA GLY A 214 -3.69 9.62 21.93
C GLY A 214 -3.49 8.84 20.64
N TYR A 215 -2.26 8.81 20.11
CA TYR A 215 -1.97 8.22 18.81
C TYR A 215 -1.41 6.80 18.95
N GLY A 216 -1.63 5.99 17.93
CA GLY A 216 -1.06 4.66 17.79
C GLY A 216 -0.81 4.34 16.31
N ALA A 217 -0.05 3.28 16.06
CA ALA A 217 0.31 2.86 14.72
C ALA A 217 0.52 1.34 14.65
N ALA A 218 0.54 0.79 13.45
CA ALA A 218 0.93 -0.60 13.22
C ALA A 218 1.65 -0.69 11.89
N ASP A 219 2.73 -1.46 11.87
CA ASP A 219 3.49 -1.71 10.65
C ASP A 219 2.72 -2.64 9.72
N ILE A 220 2.84 -2.39 8.42
CA ILE A 220 2.43 -3.30 7.35
C ILE A 220 3.63 -4.21 7.11
N CYS A 221 3.56 -5.46 7.57
CA CYS A 221 4.69 -6.40 7.56
C CYS A 221 4.26 -7.76 7.00
N PRO A 222 4.15 -7.90 5.66
CA PRO A 222 3.82 -9.16 5.02
C PRO A 222 4.93 -10.20 5.23
N PRO A 223 4.58 -11.49 5.44
CA PRO A 223 5.54 -12.53 5.82
C PRO A 223 6.49 -12.98 4.70
N GLU A 224 6.17 -12.70 3.43
CA GLU A 224 7.00 -13.13 2.30
C GLU A 224 8.11 -12.13 1.98
N ARG A 225 9.32 -12.66 1.73
CA ARG A 225 10.53 -11.86 1.46
C ARG A 225 10.34 -10.81 0.36
N VAL A 226 9.64 -11.15 -0.72
CA VAL A 226 9.40 -10.24 -1.86
C VAL A 226 8.57 -9.02 -1.44
N HIS A 227 7.67 -9.16 -0.47
CA HIS A 227 6.87 -8.06 0.02
C HIS A 227 7.53 -7.34 1.19
N ALA A 228 8.35 -8.05 1.98
CA ALA A 228 9.16 -7.47 3.04
C ALA A 228 10.19 -6.46 2.50
N THR A 229 10.64 -6.59 1.24
CA THR A 229 11.45 -5.55 0.59
C THR A 229 10.65 -4.30 0.23
N ILE A 230 9.32 -4.42 0.05
CA ILE A 230 8.44 -3.30 -0.30
C ILE A 230 7.93 -2.61 0.96
N PHE A 231 7.23 -3.30 1.85
CA PHE A 231 6.68 -2.64 3.04
C PHE A 231 7.69 -2.55 4.18
N GLY A 232 8.72 -3.40 4.19
CA GLY A 232 9.71 -3.46 5.25
C GLY A 232 9.64 -4.75 6.05
N THR A 233 10.70 -5.01 6.81
CA THR A 233 10.84 -6.19 7.69
C THR A 233 10.42 -5.89 9.13
N ILE A 234 10.33 -4.61 9.50
CA ILE A 234 9.89 -4.19 10.83
C ILE A 234 8.39 -4.46 10.98
N CYS A 235 7.99 -5.04 12.11
CA CYS A 235 6.62 -5.50 12.35
C CYS A 235 6.15 -5.12 13.76
N ASN A 236 6.14 -3.82 14.07
CA ASN A 236 5.74 -3.30 15.37
C ASN A 236 4.23 -3.02 15.46
N ASN A 237 3.75 -3.01 16.70
CA ASN A 237 2.48 -2.40 17.09
C ASN A 237 2.71 -1.33 18.14
N PHE A 238 2.05 -0.19 17.95
CA PHE A 238 2.08 0.94 18.87
C PHE A 238 0.67 1.22 19.35
N ASP A 239 0.45 1.00 20.64
CA ASP A 239 -0.86 1.15 21.26
C ASP A 239 -1.34 2.60 21.24
N TYR A 240 -2.66 2.79 21.30
CA TYR A 240 -3.21 4.15 21.37
C TYR A 240 -2.80 4.85 22.66
N GLY A 241 -2.17 6.02 22.51
CA GLY A 241 -1.60 6.79 23.61
C GLY A 241 -0.10 6.57 23.79
N SER A 242 0.49 5.65 23.04
CA SER A 242 1.95 5.45 23.02
C SER A 242 2.68 6.54 22.23
N LEU A 243 1.98 7.33 21.40
CA LEU A 243 2.55 8.40 20.61
C LEU A 243 1.88 9.74 20.92
N THR A 244 2.71 10.78 21.08
CA THR A 244 2.29 12.17 21.32
C THR A 244 2.82 13.08 20.22
N PHE A 245 1.93 13.89 19.64
CA PHE A 245 2.25 14.85 18.60
C PHE A 245 2.33 16.25 19.21
N THR A 246 3.52 16.86 19.18
CA THR A 246 3.72 18.26 19.59
C THR A 246 3.90 19.12 18.36
N SER A 247 3.00 20.08 18.15
CA SER A 247 3.09 21.00 17.01
C SER A 247 4.32 21.89 17.12
N THR A 248 4.96 22.17 15.99
CA THR A 248 6.08 23.09 15.85
C THR A 248 5.80 24.05 14.70
N ARG A 249 6.64 25.09 14.53
CA ARG A 249 6.51 26.03 13.41
C ARG A 249 6.59 25.36 12.02
N SER A 250 7.27 24.22 11.93
CA SER A 250 7.59 23.55 10.67
C SER A 250 6.98 22.15 10.56
N GLY A 251 6.07 21.74 11.44
CA GLY A 251 5.47 20.40 11.45
C GLY A 251 5.27 19.87 12.87
N PHE A 252 5.76 18.66 13.17
CA PHE A 252 5.55 18.01 14.48
C PHE A 252 6.83 17.40 15.05
N ASN A 253 6.93 17.40 16.38
CA ASN A 253 7.81 16.49 17.11
C ASN A 253 6.94 15.36 17.67
N ILE A 254 7.32 14.11 17.36
CA ILE A 254 6.66 12.90 17.85
C ILE A 254 7.51 12.31 18.96
N ASN A 255 6.86 11.98 20.08
CA ASN A 255 7.49 11.36 21.24
C ASN A 255 6.66 10.18 21.75
N GLY A 256 7.26 9.35 22.62
CA GLY A 256 6.65 8.18 23.23
C GLY A 256 7.35 6.91 22.77
N ALA A 257 6.60 5.97 22.19
CA ALA A 257 7.16 4.70 21.73
C ALA A 257 8.16 4.83 20.57
N TRP A 258 8.15 5.95 19.86
CA TRP A 258 9.29 6.39 19.06
C TRP A 258 9.47 7.91 19.14
N SER A 259 10.66 8.37 18.73
CA SER A 259 11.03 9.79 18.75
C SER A 259 11.41 10.26 17.35
N GLU A 260 10.59 11.12 16.74
CA GLU A 260 10.75 11.55 15.34
C GLU A 260 10.45 13.04 15.17
N LYS A 261 11.20 13.70 14.28
CA LYS A 261 10.95 15.07 13.84
C LYS A 261 10.32 15.05 12.46
N TRP A 262 9.12 15.60 12.33
CA TRP A 262 8.35 15.63 11.10
C TRP A 262 8.34 17.05 10.55
N LEU A 263 9.01 17.26 9.43
CA LEU A 263 9.13 18.54 8.75
C LEU A 263 8.19 18.58 7.55
N LEU A 264 7.23 19.51 7.58
CA LEU A 264 6.28 19.71 6.50
C LEU A 264 7.03 20.11 5.22
N VAL A 265 6.79 19.37 4.15
CA VAL A 265 7.24 19.71 2.80
C VAL A 265 6.21 20.67 2.22
N ARG A 266 6.67 21.86 1.83
CA ARG A 266 5.87 22.89 1.17
C ARG A 266 5.98 22.78 -0.33
#